data_AF-A0A1Q4AC40-F1
#
_entry.id   AF-A0A1Q4AC40-F1
#
_cell.length_a   1.000
_cell.length_b   1.000
_cell.length_c   1.000
_cell.angle_alpha   90.00
_cell.angle_beta   90.00
_cell.angle_gamma   90.00
#
_symmetry.space_group_name_H-M   'P 1'
#
loop_
_entity.id
_entity.type
_entity.pdbx_description
1 polymer ?
#
loop_
_entity_poly.entity_id
_entity_poly.type
_entity_poly.pdbx_seq_one_letter_code
_entity_poly.pdbx_strand_id
1 'polypeptide(L)'
;MNHATFDRPVPVFIGLGFPQEIENVLDAYNILIEWNGIPDLDRAGAIEVCRKAIRGERDGKDAREAFQRFVRGKGILAEDAYSNAASRLAREWSVQP
;
A
#
# COMPACT_ATOMS: atom_id res chain seq x y z
N MET A 1 12.24 19.93 -4.27
CA MET A 1 11.80 19.43 -2.95
C MET A 1 12.08 17.94 -2.95
N ASN A 2 12.83 17.40 -1.99
CA ASN A 2 13.07 15.95 -1.91
C ASN A 2 11.83 15.32 -1.25
N HIS A 3 10.94 14.77 -2.07
CA HIS A 3 9.89 13.88 -1.58
C HIS A 3 10.63 12.65 -1.07
N ALA A 4 10.57 12.34 0.22
CA ALA A 4 11.23 11.16 0.76
C ALA A 4 10.82 9.94 -0.10
N THR A 5 11.76 9.44 -0.90
CA THR A 5 11.52 8.33 -1.84
C THR A 5 11.48 7.05 -1.03
N PHE A 6 10.59 6.14 -1.40
CA PHE A 6 10.63 4.80 -0.84
C PHE A 6 11.90 4.08 -1.30
N ASP A 7 12.41 3.19 -0.47
CA ASP A 7 13.52 2.29 -0.83
C ASP A 7 13.11 1.23 -1.87
N ARG A 8 11.80 1.01 -2.06
CA ARG A 8 11.23 0.33 -3.23
C ARG A 8 9.75 0.72 -3.43
N PRO A 9 9.22 0.64 -4.66
CA PRO A 9 7.81 0.90 -4.93
C PRO A 9 6.84 -0.02 -4.17
N VAL A 10 5.62 0.46 -3.94
CA VAL A 10 4.50 -0.32 -3.40
C VAL A 10 3.39 -0.39 -4.46
N PRO A 11 3.22 -1.52 -5.17
CA PRO A 11 2.19 -1.66 -6.19
C PRO A 11 0.82 -1.87 -5.55
N VAL A 12 -0.13 -0.99 -5.86
CA VAL A 12 -1.46 -0.94 -5.23
C VAL A 12 -2.57 -0.85 -6.25
N PHE A 13 -3.67 -1.55 -5.99
CA PHE A 13 -4.88 -1.45 -6.79
C PHE A 13 -5.74 -0.28 -6.29
N ILE A 14 -5.67 0.84 -7.00
CA ILE A 14 -6.49 2.02 -6.72
C ILE A 14 -7.19 2.40 -8.02
N GLY A 15 -8.52 2.24 -8.06
CA GLY A 15 -9.31 2.50 -9.27
C GLY A 15 -9.52 1.27 -10.17
N LEU A 16 -9.44 1.46 -11.50
CA LEU A 16 -10.14 0.62 -12.50
C LEU A 16 -9.32 -0.54 -13.10
N GLY A 17 -8.40 -1.14 -12.34
CA GLY A 17 -7.96 -2.52 -12.64
C GLY A 17 -6.50 -2.77 -13.02
N PHE A 18 -5.59 -1.81 -12.80
CA PHE A 18 -4.14 -2.06 -12.89
C PHE A 18 -3.44 -1.58 -11.61
N PRO A 19 -2.38 -2.26 -11.15
CA PRO A 19 -1.57 -1.75 -10.05
C PRO A 19 -0.91 -0.43 -10.45
N GLN A 20 -0.98 0.55 -9.56
CA GLN A 20 -0.17 1.75 -9.62
C GLN A 20 1.04 1.57 -8.69
N GLU A 21 2.24 1.90 -9.18
CA GLU A 21 3.46 1.92 -8.38
C GLU A 21 3.50 3.21 -7.55
N ILE A 22 3.50 3.08 -6.22
CA ILE A 22 3.69 4.22 -5.31
C ILE A 22 5.14 4.26 -4.86
N GLU A 23 5.84 5.32 -5.26
CA GLU A 23 7.31 5.39 -5.13
C GLU A 23 7.78 6.38 -4.06
N ASN A 24 6.88 7.23 -3.55
CA ASN A 24 7.27 8.29 -2.62
C ASN A 24 6.21 8.54 -1.54
N VAL A 25 6.67 9.18 -0.47
CA VAL A 25 5.86 9.46 0.73
C VAL A 25 4.67 10.37 0.43
N LEU A 26 4.78 11.31 -0.52
CA LEU A 26 3.71 12.27 -0.78
C LEU A 26 2.52 11.60 -1.46
N ASP A 27 2.77 10.74 -2.45
CA ASP A 27 1.70 9.99 -3.12
C ASP A 27 1.00 9.05 -2.14
N ALA A 28 1.77 8.34 -1.31
CA ALA A 28 1.22 7.52 -0.23
C ALA A 28 0.38 8.34 0.76
N TYR A 29 0.86 9.52 1.15
CA TYR A 29 0.14 10.44 2.03
C TYR A 29 -1.19 10.90 1.42
N ASN A 30 -1.20 11.27 0.14
CA ASN A 30 -2.42 11.70 -0.57
C ASN A 30 -3.47 10.59 -0.56
N ILE A 31 -3.07 9.36 -0.89
CA ILE A 31 -3.96 8.18 -0.83
C ILE A 31 -4.55 8.01 0.57
N LEU A 32 -3.72 8.13 1.61
CA LEU A 32 -4.16 7.97 2.99
C LEU A 32 -5.18 9.04 3.42
N ILE A 33 -4.96 10.31 3.08
CA ILE A 33 -5.88 11.39 3.49
C ILE A 33 -7.17 11.39 2.68
N GLU A 34 -7.12 11.01 1.41
CA GLU A 34 -8.30 10.92 0.52
C GLU A 34 -9.11 9.64 0.76
N TRP A 35 -8.56 8.66 1.49
CA TRP A 35 -9.25 7.42 1.79
C TRP A 35 -10.54 7.65 2.60
N ASN A 36 -11.67 7.39 1.96
CA ASN A 36 -13.00 7.45 2.57
C ASN A 36 -13.44 6.04 2.99
N GLY A 37 -13.42 5.78 4.30
CA GLY A 37 -13.81 4.48 4.87
C GLY A 37 -13.89 4.51 6.39
N ILE A 38 -14.13 3.35 7.00
CA ILE A 38 -14.16 3.21 8.47
C ILE A 38 -12.82 3.68 9.05
N PRO A 39 -12.81 4.51 10.12
CA PRO A 39 -11.59 4.89 10.81
C PRO A 39 -10.79 3.66 11.23
N ASP A 40 -9.50 3.67 10.92
CA ASP A 40 -8.62 2.55 11.26
C ASP A 40 -7.28 3.05 11.78
N LEU A 41 -6.71 2.29 12.73
CA LEU A 41 -5.46 2.66 13.40
C LEU A 41 -4.25 2.59 12.46
N ASP A 42 -4.26 1.70 11.47
CA ASP A 42 -3.17 1.57 10.50
C ASP A 42 -3.11 2.81 9.59
N ARG A 43 -4.26 3.38 9.19
CA ARG A 43 -4.38 4.63 8.43
C ARG A 43 -3.87 5.81 9.24
N ALA A 44 -4.35 5.96 10.47
CA ALA A 44 -3.93 7.07 11.33
C ALA A 44 -2.42 7.00 11.62
N GLY A 45 -1.90 5.79 11.89
CA GLY A 45 -0.47 5.55 12.07
C GLY A 45 0.33 5.88 10.81
N ALA A 46 -0.11 5.40 9.64
CA ALA A 46 0.57 5.67 8.37
C ALA A 46 0.58 7.16 8.02
N ILE A 47 -0.53 7.89 8.25
CA ILE A 47 -0.59 9.35 8.09
C ILE A 47 0.48 10.04 8.92
N GLU A 48 0.62 9.65 10.19
CA GLU A 48 1.60 10.28 11.09
C GLU A 48 3.04 9.98 10.68
N VAL A 49 3.35 8.75 10.29
CA VAL A 49 4.70 8.39 9.80
C VAL A 49 5.02 9.15 8.50
N CYS A 50 4.07 9.24 7.57
CA CYS A 50 4.24 10.02 6.34
C CYS A 50 4.49 11.51 6.64
N ARG A 51 3.77 12.13 7.59
CA ARG A 51 3.99 13.53 7.99
C ARG A 51 5.39 13.75 8.56
N LYS A 52 5.86 12.83 9.40
CA LYS A 52 7.23 12.87 9.94
C LYS A 52 8.28 12.73 8.84
N ALA A 53 8.05 11.84 7.87
CA ALA A 53 8.97 11.67 6.75
C ALA A 53 9.01 12.90 5.82
N ILE A 54 7.87 13.54 5.57
CA ILE A 54 7.80 14.82 4.82
C ILE A 54 8.60 15.93 5.51
N ARG A 55 8.66 15.92 6.85
CA ARG A 55 9.47 16.85 7.66
C ARG A 55 10.93 16.43 7.84
N GLY A 56 11.33 15.25 7.35
CA GLY A 56 12.67 14.71 7.52
C GLY A 56 12.95 14.09 8.90
N GLU A 57 11.92 13.85 9.72
CA GLU A 57 12.04 13.21 11.06
C GLU A 57 12.04 11.66 10.99
N ARG A 58 11.67 11.12 9.84
CA ARG A 58 11.62 9.69 9.50
C ARG A 58 12.09 9.51 8.06
N ASP A 59 12.55 8.32 7.70
CA ASP A 59 12.97 8.03 6.34
C ASP A 59 11.80 7.54 5.47
N GLY A 60 12.06 7.41 4.16
CA GLY A 60 11.06 6.90 3.21
C GLY A 60 10.73 5.42 3.43
N LYS A 61 11.63 4.63 4.02
CA LYS A 61 11.43 3.21 4.30
C LYS A 61 10.40 3.00 5.41
N ASP A 62 10.49 3.76 6.50
CA ASP A 62 9.53 3.74 7.61
C ASP A 62 8.12 4.08 7.11
N ALA A 63 8.02 5.13 6.29
CA ALA A 63 6.76 5.55 5.69
C ALA A 63 6.20 4.51 4.70
N ARG A 64 7.07 3.90 3.88
CA ARG A 64 6.70 2.79 3.00
C ARG A 64 6.11 1.62 3.79
N GLU A 65 6.77 1.20 4.87
CA GLU A 65 6.34 0.07 5.68
C GLU A 65 4.98 0.32 6.34
N ALA A 66 4.77 1.53 6.85
CA ALA A 66 3.49 1.95 7.41
C ALA A 66 2.38 1.97 6.34
N PHE A 67 2.65 2.54 5.16
CA PHE A 67 1.72 2.54 4.05
C PHE A 67 1.39 1.12 3.55
N GLN A 68 2.41 0.26 3.40
CA GLN A 68 2.24 -1.13 2.97
C GLN A 68 1.32 -1.92 3.92
N ARG A 69 1.44 -1.69 5.23
CA ARG A 69 0.57 -2.30 6.25
C ARG A 69 -0.89 -1.90 6.04
N PHE A 70 -1.15 -0.60 5.85
CA PHE A 70 -2.49 -0.08 5.57
C PHE A 70 -3.09 -0.71 4.31
N VAL A 71 -2.39 -0.68 3.17
CA VAL A 71 -2.92 -1.18 1.90
C VAL A 71 -3.09 -2.70 1.89
N ARG A 72 -2.23 -3.45 2.60
CA ARG A 72 -2.43 -4.88 2.87
C ARG A 72 -3.72 -5.11 3.65
N GLY A 73 -3.95 -4.33 4.72
CA GLY A 73 -5.18 -4.42 5.52
C GLY A 73 -6.45 -4.11 4.73
N LYS A 74 -6.36 -3.26 3.69
CA LYS A 74 -7.46 -3.01 2.75
C LYS A 74 -7.58 -4.04 1.63
N GLY A 75 -6.65 -5.00 1.53
CA GLY A 75 -6.64 -6.01 0.48
C GLY A 75 -6.33 -5.46 -0.91
N ILE A 76 -5.68 -4.30 -1.00
CA ILE A 76 -5.36 -3.63 -2.27
C ILE A 76 -3.87 -3.70 -2.63
N LEU A 77 -3.04 -4.38 -1.82
CA LEU A 77 -1.64 -4.65 -2.17
C LEU A 77 -1.58 -5.65 -3.33
N ALA A 78 -0.94 -5.28 -4.44
CA ALA A 78 -1.03 -6.05 -5.67
C ALA A 78 -0.42 -7.45 -5.55
N GLU A 79 0.73 -7.56 -4.87
CA GLU A 79 1.40 -8.84 -4.62
C GLU A 79 0.48 -9.85 -3.90
N ASP A 80 -0.22 -9.40 -2.86
CA ASP A 80 -1.16 -10.23 -2.10
C ASP A 80 -2.36 -10.63 -2.98
N ALA A 81 -2.87 -9.70 -3.80
CA ALA A 81 -3.97 -9.98 -4.71
C ALA A 81 -3.59 -11.01 -5.79
N TYR A 82 -2.39 -10.90 -6.39
CA TYR A 82 -1.89 -11.87 -7.36
C TYR A 82 -1.67 -13.25 -6.73
N SER A 83 -1.07 -13.30 -5.55
CA SER A 83 -0.85 -14.55 -4.81
C SER A 83 -2.17 -15.25 -4.46
N ASN A 84 -3.18 -14.49 -4.04
CA ASN A 84 -4.52 -15.00 -3.77
C ASN A 84 -5.20 -15.54 -5.03
N ALA A 85 -5.10 -14.83 -6.15
CA ALA A 85 -5.65 -15.26 -7.44
C ALA A 85 -4.98 -16.56 -7.94
N ALA A 86 -3.65 -16.63 -7.91
CA ALA A 86 -2.89 -17.82 -8.28
C ALA A 86 -3.25 -19.02 -7.41
N SER A 87 -3.34 -18.82 -6.09
CA SER A 87 -3.74 -19.87 -5.15
C SER A 87 -5.16 -20.38 -5.40
N ARG A 88 -6.08 -19.51 -5.81
CA ARG A 88 -7.47 -19.88 -6.14
C ARG A 88 -7.51 -20.74 -7.41
N LEU A 89 -6.80 -20.32 -8.46
CA LEU A 89 -6.71 -21.08 -9.72
C LEU A 89 -6.09 -22.47 -9.50
N ALA A 90 -5.01 -22.54 -8.72
CA ALA A 90 -4.36 -23.80 -8.40
C ALA A 90 -5.31 -24.79 -7.70
N ARG A 91 -6.14 -24.30 -6.77
CA ARG A 91 -7.18 -25.13 -6.12
C ARG A 91 -8.21 -25.61 -7.12
N GLU A 92 -8.76 -24.71 -7.95
CA GLU A 92 -9.77 -25.07 -8.96
C GLU A 92 -9.28 -26.16 -9.90
N TRP A 93 -8.03 -26.07 -10.38
CA TRP A 93 -7.44 -27.06 -11.28
C TRP A 93 -7.11 -28.39 -10.58
N SER A 94 -6.88 -28.36 -9.26
CA SER A 94 -6.65 -29.57 -8.46
C SER A 94 -7.93 -30.39 -8.20
N VAL A 95 -9.12 -29.87 -8.54
CA VAL A 95 -10.41 -30.58 -8.40
C VAL A 95 -10.90 -31.15 -9.73
N GLN A 96 -10.09 -31.13 -10.81
CA GLN A 96 -10.48 -31.77 -12.07
C GLN A 96 -10.29 -33.30 -11.99
N PRO A 97 -11.34 -34.11 -12.21
CA PRO A 97 -11.25 -35.57 -12.26
C PRO A 97 -10.54 -36.11 -13.51
#